data_AF-A0A3P7P432-F1
#
_entry.id   AF-A0A3P7P432-F1
#
_cell.length_a   1.000
_cell.length_b   1.000
_cell.length_c   1.000
_cell.angle_alpha   90.00
_cell.angle_beta   90.00
_cell.angle_gamma   90.00
#
_symmetry.space_group_name_H-M   'P 1'
#
loop_
_entity.id
_entity.type
_entity.pdbx_description
1 polymer ?
#
loop_
_entity_poly.entity_id
_entity_poly.type
_entity_poly.pdbx_seq_one_letter_code
_entity_poly.pdbx_strand_id
1 'polypeptide(L)'
;MLFLARMIGRPIDENSRMHKYHLYFVENLSDVETMQLALTLGDDSYKVLRQLIYHALRSVREKNVAAVDEHIEGMTMGICSKLIQGIDPISNIVLDALFYFIIQPQRKPKPFSPFTF
;
A
#
# COMPACT_ATOMS: atom_id res chain seq x y z
N MET A 1 -10.55 11.18 -2.29
CA MET A 1 -9.62 10.10 -2.66
C MET A 1 -9.15 9.24 -1.49
N LEU A 2 -8.77 9.81 -0.34
CA LEU A 2 -8.31 9.00 0.81
C LEU A 2 -9.33 7.96 1.30
N PHE A 3 -10.63 8.29 1.28
CA PHE A 3 -11.70 7.34 1.55
C PHE A 3 -11.66 6.12 0.62
N LEU A 4 -11.49 6.34 -0.70
CA LEU A 4 -11.40 5.26 -1.69
C LEU A 4 -10.16 4.39 -1.45
N ALA A 5 -9.00 5.00 -1.20
CA ALA A 5 -7.78 4.27 -0.88
C ALA A 5 -7.91 3.38 0.37
N ARG A 6 -8.63 3.86 1.40
CA ARG A 6 -8.94 3.05 2.60
C ARG A 6 -9.91 1.91 2.30
N MET A 7 -10.86 2.13 1.41
CA MET A 7 -11.82 1.10 1.01
C MET A 7 -11.11 -0.04 0.28
N ILE A 8 -10.22 0.25 -0.67
CA ILE A 8 -9.44 -0.77 -1.42
C ILE A 8 -8.80 -1.81 -0.49
N GLY A 9 -8.12 -1.33 0.55
CA GLY A 9 -7.37 -2.21 1.44
C GLY A 9 -8.17 -2.86 2.57
N ARG A 10 -9.49 -2.69 2.60
CA ARG A 10 -10.33 -3.30 3.63
C ARG A 10 -10.37 -4.82 3.43
N PRO A 11 -10.02 -5.61 4.46
CA PRO A 11 -10.19 -7.06 4.38
C PRO A 11 -11.69 -7.36 4.37
N ILE A 12 -12.14 -8.07 3.33
CA ILE A 12 -13.52 -8.53 3.18
C ILE A 12 -13.48 -10.03 2.96
N ASP A 13 -14.16 -10.76 3.84
CA ASP A 13 -14.34 -12.21 3.74
C ASP A 13 -14.86 -12.59 2.35
N GLU A 14 -14.16 -13.50 1.67
CA GLU A 14 -14.50 -14.01 0.34
C GLU A 14 -15.91 -14.63 0.30
N ASN A 15 -16.38 -15.17 1.43
CA ASN A 15 -17.73 -15.74 1.54
C ASN A 15 -18.82 -14.67 1.74
N SER A 16 -18.43 -13.41 1.96
CA SER A 16 -19.37 -12.30 2.15
C SER A 16 -20.00 -11.90 0.82
N ARG A 17 -21.30 -11.55 0.86
CA ARG A 17 -21.96 -10.89 -0.28
C ARG A 17 -21.28 -9.59 -0.68
N MET A 18 -20.57 -8.95 0.26
CA MET A 18 -19.83 -7.72 0.02
C MET A 18 -18.55 -7.93 -0.78
N HIS A 19 -18.03 -9.15 -0.85
CA HIS A 19 -16.80 -9.44 -1.59
C HIS A 19 -16.94 -9.10 -3.07
N LYS A 20 -18.04 -9.50 -3.71
CA LYS A 20 -18.30 -9.19 -5.13
C LYS A 20 -18.37 -7.69 -5.41
N TYR A 21 -19.01 -6.92 -4.52
CA TYR A 21 -19.10 -5.47 -4.66
C TYR A 21 -17.75 -4.80 -4.44
N HIS A 22 -16.94 -5.33 -3.52
CA HIS A 22 -15.59 -4.85 -3.29
C HIS A 22 -14.66 -5.13 -4.45
N LEU A 23 -14.73 -6.34 -5.01
CA LEU A 23 -13.96 -6.72 -6.19
C LEU A 23 -14.29 -5.79 -7.37
N TYR A 24 -15.59 -5.65 -7.69
CA TYR A 24 -16.04 -4.74 -8.75
C TYR A 24 -15.59 -3.30 -8.51
N PHE A 25 -15.62 -2.83 -7.26
CA PHE A 25 -15.12 -1.50 -6.91
C PHE A 25 -13.63 -1.34 -7.22
N VAL A 26 -12.79 -2.30 -6.83
CA VAL A 26 -11.34 -2.24 -7.08
C VAL A 26 -11.02 -2.36 -8.57
N GLU A 27 -11.71 -3.23 -9.31
CA GLU A 27 -11.59 -3.37 -10.77
C GLU A 27 -11.84 -2.04 -11.47
N ASN A 28 -12.97 -1.38 -11.18
CA ASN A 28 -13.28 -0.09 -11.80
C ASN A 28 -12.24 1.00 -11.48
N LEU A 29 -11.71 1.01 -10.25
CA LEU A 29 -10.67 1.97 -9.88
C LEU A 29 -9.34 1.69 -10.61
N SER A 30 -9.04 0.42 -10.90
CA SER A 30 -7.86 0.00 -11.65
C SER A 30 -7.96 0.33 -13.14
N ASP A 31 -9.12 0.06 -13.75
CA ASP A 31 -9.36 0.21 -15.19
C ASP A 31 -9.54 1.67 -15.60
N VAL A 32 -10.29 2.44 -14.83
CA VAL A 32 -10.59 3.87 -15.14
C VAL A 32 -9.47 4.78 -14.62
N GLU A 33 -8.45 4.21 -13.97
CA GLU A 33 -7.31 4.94 -13.39
C GLU A 33 -7.73 6.11 -12.47
N THR A 34 -8.91 5.99 -11.86
CA THR A 34 -9.54 7.07 -11.06
C THR A 34 -8.62 7.56 -9.95
N MET A 35 -7.76 6.68 -9.44
CA MET A 35 -6.81 7.02 -8.39
C MET A 35 -5.70 7.98 -8.85
N GLN A 36 -5.42 8.14 -10.15
CA GLN A 36 -4.48 9.16 -10.67
C GLN A 36 -4.91 10.59 -10.34
N LEU A 37 -6.22 10.84 -10.17
CA LEU A 37 -6.74 12.11 -9.68
C LEU A 37 -6.21 12.46 -8.28
N ALA A 38 -5.66 11.49 -7.52
CA ALA A 38 -4.99 11.78 -6.27
C ALA A 38 -3.74 12.66 -6.44
N LEU A 39 -3.11 12.66 -7.62
CA LEU A 39 -1.93 13.47 -7.91
C LEU A 39 -2.28 14.96 -8.05
N THR A 40 -3.52 15.28 -8.42
CA THR A 40 -3.99 16.67 -8.54
C THR A 40 -4.38 17.28 -7.20
N LEU A 41 -4.28 16.54 -6.09
CA LEU A 41 -4.61 17.01 -4.74
C LEU A 41 -3.49 17.83 -4.08
N GLY A 42 -2.38 18.08 -4.78
CA GLY A 42 -1.23 18.81 -4.25
C GLY A 42 -0.67 18.14 -3.00
N ASP A 43 -0.54 18.90 -1.91
CA ASP A 43 0.03 18.43 -0.65
C ASP A 43 -0.74 17.26 -0.01
N ASP A 44 -2.01 17.04 -0.33
CA ASP A 44 -2.76 15.90 0.24
C ASP A 44 -2.55 14.58 -0.51
N SER A 45 -1.88 14.61 -1.67
CA SER A 45 -1.61 13.43 -2.50
C SER A 45 -0.81 12.35 -1.74
N TYR A 46 0.18 12.74 -0.93
CA TYR A 46 1.03 11.80 -0.20
C TYR A 46 0.24 10.94 0.79
N LYS A 47 -0.88 11.45 1.34
CA LYS A 47 -1.71 10.69 2.29
C LYS A 47 -2.37 9.51 1.59
N VAL A 48 -2.84 9.73 0.37
CA VAL A 48 -3.44 8.70 -0.48
C VAL A 48 -2.37 7.70 -0.90
N LEU A 49 -1.21 8.18 -1.34
CA LEU A 49 -0.10 7.34 -1.77
C LEU A 49 0.44 6.45 -0.66
N ARG A 50 0.64 7.00 0.56
CA ARG A 50 1.04 6.21 1.72
C ARG A 50 0.05 5.10 2.04
N GLN A 51 -1.26 5.39 1.97
CA GLN A 51 -2.29 4.40 2.23
C GLN A 51 -2.26 3.28 1.18
N LEU A 52 -2.11 3.63 -0.10
CA LEU A 52 -2.02 2.66 -1.19
C LEU A 52 -0.75 1.82 -1.11
N ILE A 53 0.41 2.43 -0.82
CA ILE A 53 1.68 1.72 -0.61
C ILE A 53 1.55 0.72 0.54
N TYR A 54 0.95 1.14 1.65
CA TYR A 54 0.66 0.23 2.77
C TYR A 54 -0.18 -0.96 2.32
N HIS A 55 -1.27 -0.73 1.59
CA HIS A 55 -2.14 -1.81 1.14
C HIS A 55 -1.50 -2.72 0.09
N ALA A 56 -0.69 -2.17 -0.82
CA ALA A 56 0.01 -2.92 -1.85
C ALA A 56 1.15 -3.77 -1.30
N LEU A 57 1.82 -3.33 -0.23
CA LEU A 57 3.05 -3.95 0.26
C LEU A 57 2.93 -4.58 1.66
N ARG A 58 1.78 -4.49 2.34
CA ARG A 58 1.62 -5.09 3.68
C ARG A 58 1.92 -6.59 3.70
N SER A 59 1.53 -7.35 2.68
CA SER A 59 1.77 -8.80 2.60
C SER A 59 3.26 -9.14 2.46
N VAL A 60 4.09 -8.21 1.98
CA VAL A 60 5.55 -8.36 1.88
C VAL A 60 6.21 -8.44 3.27
N ARG A 61 5.65 -7.73 4.27
CA ARG A 61 6.31 -7.53 5.56
C ARG A 61 5.54 -8.09 6.75
N GLU A 62 4.22 -8.06 6.72
CA GLU A 62 3.36 -8.48 7.82
C GLU A 62 2.91 -9.93 7.61
N LYS A 63 3.41 -10.85 8.44
CA LYS A 63 3.15 -12.31 8.32
C LYS A 63 1.74 -12.75 8.74
N ASN A 64 0.97 -11.86 9.39
CA ASN A 64 -0.33 -12.17 10.00
C ASN A 64 -1.45 -11.22 9.52
N VAL A 65 -1.32 -10.64 8.33
CA VAL A 65 -2.42 -9.85 7.76
C VAL A 65 -3.54 -10.82 7.39
N ALA A 66 -4.79 -10.46 7.72
CA ALA A 66 -5.96 -11.17 7.20
C ALA A 66 -5.80 -11.29 5.68
N ALA A 67 -5.84 -12.53 5.16
CA ALA A 67 -5.68 -12.78 3.74
C ALA A 67 -6.66 -11.88 2.99
N VAL A 68 -6.12 -11.01 2.17
CA VAL A 68 -6.89 -10.30 1.16
C VAL A 68 -6.74 -11.12 -0.09
N ASP A 69 -7.87 -11.25 -0.78
CA ASP A 69 -7.95 -11.89 -2.08
C ASP A 69 -6.77 -11.46 -2.96
N GLU A 70 -6.03 -12.45 -3.48
CA GLU A 70 -4.81 -12.24 -4.27
C GLU A 70 -5.07 -11.36 -5.50
N HIS A 71 -6.25 -11.47 -6.10
CA HIS A 71 -6.63 -10.67 -7.24
C HIS A 71 -6.80 -9.18 -6.85
N ILE A 72 -7.42 -8.91 -5.70
CA ILE A 72 -7.51 -7.56 -5.13
C ILE A 72 -6.13 -7.01 -4.76
N GLU A 73 -5.24 -7.84 -4.19
CA GLU A 73 -3.86 -7.43 -3.92
C GLU A 73 -3.11 -7.05 -5.22
N GLY A 74 -3.22 -7.88 -6.25
CA GLY A 74 -2.61 -7.61 -7.56
C GLY A 74 -3.09 -6.31 -8.20
N MET A 75 -4.40 -6.06 -8.19
CA MET A 75 -4.95 -4.79 -8.68
C MET A 75 -4.49 -3.59 -7.84
N THR A 76 -4.41 -3.75 -6.52
CA THR A 76 -3.92 -2.71 -5.62
C THR A 76 -2.45 -2.36 -5.91
N MET A 77 -1.61 -3.37 -6.17
CA MET A 77 -0.23 -3.16 -6.63
C MET A 77 -0.19 -2.43 -7.96
N GLY A 78 -1.05 -2.79 -8.92
CA GLY A 78 -1.15 -2.12 -10.22
C GLY A 78 -1.52 -0.64 -10.09
N ILE A 79 -2.55 -0.32 -9.31
CA ILE A 79 -2.98 1.05 -9.01
C ILE A 79 -1.83 1.85 -8.37
N CYS A 80 -1.17 1.26 -7.36
CA CYS A 80 -0.06 1.90 -6.66
C CYS A 80 1.14 2.15 -7.59
N SER A 81 1.48 1.19 -8.45
CA SER A 81 2.59 1.29 -9.41
C SER A 81 2.38 2.44 -10.40
N LYS A 82 1.20 2.50 -11.04
CA LYS A 82 0.84 3.60 -11.96
C LYS A 82 0.93 4.96 -11.27
N LEU A 83 0.44 5.04 -10.04
CA LEU A 83 0.49 6.28 -9.26
C LEU A 83 1.91 6.72 -8.94
N ILE A 84 2.78 5.80 -8.52
CA ILE A 84 4.19 6.12 -8.23
C ILE A 84 4.90 6.62 -9.49
N GLN A 85 4.64 5.99 -10.64
CA GLN A 85 5.22 6.38 -11.93
C GLN A 85 4.74 7.76 -12.41
N GLY A 86 3.51 8.15 -12.07
CA GLY A 86 2.94 9.44 -12.46
C GLY A 86 3.35 10.62 -11.57
N ILE A 87 4.02 10.39 -10.44
CA ILE A 87 4.46 11.47 -9.54
C ILE A 87 5.79 12.04 -10.01
N ASP A 88 5.83 13.35 -10.24
CA ASP A 88 7.06 14.11 -10.38
C ASP A 88 6.89 15.51 -9.74
N PRO A 89 7.68 15.90 -8.71
CA PRO A 89 8.71 15.11 -8.00
C PRO A 89 8.13 14.20 -6.90
N ILE A 90 8.80 13.06 -6.64
CA ILE A 90 8.45 12.18 -5.52
C ILE A 90 8.94 12.78 -4.20
N SER A 91 8.02 12.99 -3.25
CA SER A 91 8.36 13.47 -1.91
C SER A 91 9.05 12.41 -1.05
N ASN A 92 9.95 12.84 -0.16
CA ASN A 92 10.63 11.97 0.82
C ASN A 92 9.64 11.13 1.65
N ILE A 93 8.48 11.69 1.96
CA ILE A 93 7.40 11.03 2.71
C ILE A 93 6.92 9.74 2.02
N VAL A 94 6.87 9.74 0.69
CA VAL A 94 6.49 8.60 -0.15
C VAL A 94 7.65 7.60 -0.29
N LEU A 95 8.88 8.09 -0.48
CA LEU A 95 10.09 7.25 -0.51
C LEU A 95 10.28 6.48 0.81
N ASP A 96 10.11 7.15 1.95
CA ASP A 96 10.22 6.52 3.26
C ASP A 96 9.19 5.38 3.43
N ALA A 97 7.97 5.58 2.91
CA ALA A 97 6.94 4.55 2.95
C ALA A 97 7.29 3.34 2.08
N LEU A 98 7.87 3.56 0.89
CA LEU A 98 8.36 2.47 0.04
C LEU A 98 9.51 1.71 0.70
N PHE A 99 10.51 2.44 1.19
CA PHE A 99 11.67 1.84 1.83
C PHE A 99 11.32 1.10 3.11
N TYR A 100 10.31 1.53 3.86
CA TYR A 100 9.83 0.80 5.04
C TYR A 100 9.45 -0.66 4.73
N PHE A 101 8.84 -0.91 3.56
CA PHE A 101 8.40 -2.24 3.15
C PHE A 101 9.51 -3.04 2.45
N ILE A 102 10.40 -2.37 1.71
CA ILE A 102 11.47 -3.03 0.94
C ILE A 102 12.70 -3.31 1.81
N ILE A 103 13.09 -2.35 2.64
CA ILE A 103 14.28 -2.43 3.49
C ILE A 103 13.85 -2.97 4.85
N GLN A 104 14.27 -4.19 5.17
CA GLN A 104 14.13 -4.69 6.53
C GLN A 104 14.88 -3.74 7.48
N PRO A 105 14.30 -3.36 8.64
CA PRO A 105 15.08 -2.66 9.65
C PRO A 105 16.31 -3.50 9.94
N GLN A 106 17.50 -2.95 9.71
CA GLN A 106 18.75 -3.59 10.09
C GLN A 106 18.59 -4.05 11.53
N ARG A 107 18.76 -5.35 11.80
CA ARG A 107 18.77 -5.87 13.17
C ARG A 107 19.67 -4.91 13.95
N LYS A 108 19.14 -4.30 15.02
CA LYS A 108 19.96 -3.48 15.93
C LYS A 108 21.26 -4.27 16.15
N PRO A 109 22.45 -3.69 15.92
CA PRO A 109 23.68 -4.40 16.23
C PRO A 109 23.53 -4.90 17.67
N LYS A 110 23.83 -6.19 17.90
CA LYS A 110 23.84 -6.75 19.25
C LYS A 110 24.61 -5.74 20.12
N PRO A 111 24.11 -5.36 21.31
CA PRO A 111 24.93 -4.56 22.20
C PRO A 111 26.27 -5.30 22.33
N PHE A 112 27.35 -4.61 21.96
CA PHE A 112 28.69 -5.10 22.26
C PHE A 112 28.69 -5.37 23.76
N SER A 113 28.86 -6.64 24.16
CA SER A 113 29.17 -6.97 25.53
C SER A 113 30.68 -6.78 25.64
N PRO A 114 31.18 -5.66 26.21
CA PRO A 114 32.58 -5.65 26.62
C PRO A 114 32.66 -6.66 27.76
N PHE A 115 33.70 -7.50 27.75
CA PHE A 115 34.02 -8.50 28.79
C PHE A 115 33.26 -9.84 28.69
N THR A 116 33.84 -10.74 27.90
CA THR A 116 34.04 -12.13 28.34
C THR A 116 35.55 -12.36 28.32
N PHE A 117 36.16 -12.36 29.51
CA PHE A 117 37.43 -13.04 29.78
C PHE A 117 37.09 -14.38 30.43
#